data_AF-B3ECR9-F1
#
_entry.id   AF-B3ECR9-F1
#
_cell.length_a   1.000
_cell.length_b   1.000
_cell.length_c   1.000
_cell.angle_alpha   90.00
_cell.angle_beta   90.00
_cell.angle_gamma   90.00
#
_symmetry.space_group_name_H-M   'P 1'
#
loop_
_entity.id
_entity.type
_entity.pdbx_description
1 polymer ?
#
loop_
_entity_poly.entity_id
_entity_poly.type
_entity_poly.pdbx_seq_one_letter_code
_entity_poly.pdbx_strand_id
1 'polypeptide(L)' 'MDFVLEHKGKVIDHEIKSGHSQQASGMSAFEKQYKPNKVLLVGNSGIPWQEFLELEPLDLFL' A
#
# COMPACT_ATOMS: atom_id res chain seq x y z
N MET A 1 1.36 2.27 8.52
CA MET A 1 0.07 2.17 7.82
C MET A 1 -0.65 3.48 7.87
N ASP A 2 -0.79 4.08 6.70
CA ASP A 2 -1.42 5.39 6.54
C ASP A 2 -2.88 5.22 6.08
N PHE A 3 -3.13 4.31 5.13
CA PHE A 3 -4.47 3.99 4.64
C PHE A 3 -4.68 2.49 4.50
N VAL A 4 -5.91 2.06 4.74
CA VAL A 4 -6.39 0.71 4.47
C VAL A 4 -7.65 0.83 3.63
N LEU A 5 -7.69 0.14 2.49
CA LEU A 5 -8.86 0.05 1.63
C LEU A 5 -9.44 -1.35 1.67
N GLU A 6 -10.76 -1.44 1.68
CA GLU A 6 -11.48 -2.70 1.60
C GLU A 6 -12.46 -2.65 0.42
N HIS A 7 -12.47 -3.72 -0.37
CA HIS A 7 -13.47 -3.94 -1.41
C HIS A 7 -13.82 -5.42 -1.53
N LYS A 8 -15.10 -5.75 -1.28
CA LYS A 8 -15.65 -7.12 -1.38
C LYS A 8 -14.85 -8.15 -0.57
N GLY A 9 -14.39 -7.78 0.61
CA GLY A 9 -13.60 -8.60 1.52
C GLY A 9 -12.11 -8.67 1.18
N LYS A 10 -11.65 -8.04 0.09
CA LYS A 10 -10.22 -7.87 -0.19
C LYS A 10 -9.72 -6.61 0.53
N VAL A 11 -8.65 -6.76 1.30
CA VAL A 11 -8.01 -5.68 2.06
C VAL A 11 -6.67 -5.33 1.40
N ILE A 12 -6.46 -4.05 1.15
CA ILE A 12 -5.22 -3.49 0.62
C ILE A 12 -4.73 -2.41 1.56
N ASP A 13 -3.44 -2.45 1.88
CA ASP A 13 -2.83 -1.42 2.70
C ASP A 13 -1.94 -0.51 1.85
N HIS A 14 -1.94 0.77 2.21
CA HIS A 14 -1.07 1.78 1.63
C HIS A 14 -0.18 2.39 2.70
N GLU A 15 1.10 2.46 2.39
CA GLU A 15 2.06 3.27 3.13
C GLU A 15 2.69 4.28 2.17
N ILE A 16 2.59 5.57 2.51
CA ILE A 16 3.05 6.67 1.69
C ILE A 16 4.39 7.16 2.24
N LYS A 17 5.43 7.16 1.40
CA LYS A 17 6.76 7.68 1.75
C LYS A 17 7.15 8.84 0.85
N SER A 18 7.27 10.03 1.44
CA SER A 18 7.74 11.25 0.77
C SER A 18 9.27 11.39 0.71
N GLY A 19 10.05 10.42 1.22
CA GLY A 19 11.52 10.46 1.25
C GLY A 19 12.20 9.09 1.32
N HIS A 20 13.53 9.05 1.36
CA HIS A 20 14.38 7.85 1.26
C HIS A 20 14.34 6.86 2.45
N SER A 21 13.37 7.00 3.37
CA SER A 21 13.28 6.12 4.53
C SER A 21 12.84 4.71 4.10
N GLN A 22 13.77 3.75 4.21
CA GLN A 22 13.62 2.36 3.77
C GLN A 22 12.95 1.44 4.81
N GLN A 23 12.65 1.91 6.03
CA GLN A 23 12.11 1.02 7.05
C GLN A 23 10.59 0.88 6.96
N ALA A 24 10.19 -0.29 6.46
CA ALA A 24 8.84 -0.81 6.32
C ALA A 24 8.35 -1.58 7.57
N SER A 25 8.87 -1.27 8.77
CA SER A 25 8.57 -2.06 9.98
C SER A 25 7.08 -2.11 10.33
N GLY A 26 6.34 -1.03 10.04
CA GLY A 26 4.88 -0.99 10.14
C GLY A 26 4.19 -1.94 9.15
N MET A 27 4.74 -2.10 7.94
CA MET A 27 4.24 -3.03 6.92
C MET A 27 4.42 -4.48 7.34
N SER A 28 5.62 -4.86 7.77
CA SER A 28 5.87 -6.24 8.22
C SER A 28 5.01 -6.64 9.43
N ALA A 29 4.79 -5.73 10.37
CA ALA A 29 3.93 -5.98 11.53
C ALA A 29 2.45 -6.13 11.12
N PHE A 30 1.97 -5.28 10.21
CA PHE A 30 0.61 -5.32 9.72
C PHE A 30 0.34 -6.60 8.90
N GLU A 31 1.25 -6.93 7.97
CA GLU A 31 1.17 -8.15 7.15
C GLU A 31 1.04 -9.40 8.02
N LYS A 32 1.84 -9.49 9.08
CA LYS A 32 1.83 -10.62 10.00
C LYS A 32 0.50 -10.76 10.75
N GLN A 33 -0.10 -9.63 11.14
CA GLN A 33 -1.33 -9.61 11.95
C GLN A 33 -2.59 -9.81 11.11
N TYR A 34 -2.68 -9.14 9.96
CA TYR A 34 -3.93 -9.01 9.20
C TYR A 34 -3.95 -9.80 7.90
N LYS A 35 -2.78 -10.23 7.39
CA LYS A 35 -2.65 -10.98 6.13
C LYS A 35 -3.43 -10.33 4.97
N PRO A 36 -3.15 -9.05 4.68
CA PRO A 36 -3.82 -8.31 3.62
C PRO A 36 -3.60 -8.99 2.25
N ASN A 37 -4.48 -8.71 1.30
CA ASN A 37 -4.36 -9.23 -0.06
C ASN A 37 -3.20 -8.58 -0.81
N LYS A 38 -2.89 -7.31 -0.51
CA LYS A 38 -1.82 -6.55 -1.14
C LYS A 38 -1.35 -5.45 -0.19
N VAL A 39 -0.05 -5.16 -0.21
CA VAL A 39 0.55 -4.01 0.48
C VAL A 39 1.24 -3.16 -0.57
N LEU A 40 0.89 -1.87 -0.62
CA LEU A 40 1.40 -0.92 -1.58
C LEU A 40 2.24 0.14 -0.87
N LEU A 41 3.47 0.28 -1.34
CA LEU A 41 4.34 1.39 -0.99
C LEU A 41 4.23 2.45 -2.07
N VAL A 42 3.75 3.64 -1.74
CA VAL A 42 3.61 4.77 -2.67
C VAL A 42 4.67 5.82 -2.37
N GLY A 43 5.50 6.14 -3.35
CA GLY A 43 6.65 7.05 -3.23
C GLY A 43 7.87 6.57 -4.00
N ASN A 44 9.00 7.28 -3.86
CA ASN A 44 10.21 7.05 -4.67
C ASN A 44 10.86 5.66 -4.52
N SER A 45 10.50 4.90 -3.48
CA SER A 45 10.99 3.54 -3.21
C SER A 45 9.96 2.44 -3.52
N GLY A 46 8.79 2.81 -4.05
CA GLY A 46 7.71 1.91 -4.44
C GLY A 46 7.06 2.39 -5.74
N ILE A 47 5.74 2.44 -5.79
CA ILE A 47 4.99 3.01 -6.93
C ILE A 47 5.12 4.54 -6.85
N PRO A 48 5.66 5.22 -7.87
CA PRO A 48 5.66 6.68 -7.92
C PRO A 48 4.23 7.22 -7.75
N TRP A 49 4.06 8.28 -6.94
CA TRP A 49 2.71 8.75 -6.61
C TRP A 49 1.94 9.23 -7.86
N GLN A 50 2.63 9.74 -8.88
CA GLN A 50 2.03 10.13 -10.14
C GLN A 50 1.42 8.92 -10.85
N GLU A 51 2.18 7.83 -10.97
CA GLU A 51 1.68 6.58 -11.56
C GLU A 51 0.54 5.99 -10.71
N PHE A 52 0.65 6.05 -9.38
CA PHE A 52 -0.40 5.58 -8.48
C PHE A 52 -1.74 6.31 -8.70
N LEU A 53 -1.69 7.63 -8.91
CA LEU A 53 -2.90 8.43 -9.15
C LEU A 53 -3.55 8.18 -10.51
N GLU A 54 -2.81 7.61 -11.47
CA GLU A 54 -3.31 7.26 -12.79
C GLU A 54 -3.94 5.85 -12.83
N LEU A 55 -3.79 5.05 -11.77
CA LEU A 55 -4.38 3.72 -11.70
C LEU A 55 -5.91 3.79 -11.61
N GLU A 56 -6.59 2.88 -12.31
CA GLU A 56 -8.00 2.60 -12.06
C GLU A 56 -8.14 2.01 -10.64
N PRO A 57 -8.92 2.61 -9.73
CA PRO A 57 -8.95 2.18 -8.32
C PRO A 57 -9.32 0.70 -8.11
N LEU A 58 -10.08 0.12 -9.04
CA LEU A 58 -10.45 -1.29 -8.99
C LEU A 58 -9.26 -2.22 -9.29
N ASP A 59 -8.27 -1.76 -10.05
CA ASP A 59 -7.08 -2.53 -10.39
C ASP A 59 -6.19 -2.80 -9.17
N LEU A 60 -6.32 -1.97 -8.13
CA LEU A 60 -5.67 -2.22 -6.84
C LEU A 60 -6.11 -3.60 -6.29
N PHE A 61 -7.37 -3.98 -6.51
CA PHE A 61 -8.00 -5.18 -5.95
C PHE A 61 -8.03 -6.39 -6.89
N LEU A 62 -7.48 -6.31 -8.09
CA LEU A 62 -7.35 -7.48 -8.97
C LEU A 62 -6.40 -8.52 -8.35
#